data_AF-R8BSW5-F1
#
_entry.id   AF-R8BSW5-F1
#
_cell.length_a   1.000
_cell.length_b   1.000
_cell.length_c   1.000
_cell.angle_alpha   90.00
_cell.angle_beta   90.00
_cell.angle_gamma   90.00
#
_symmetry.space_group_name_H-M   'P 1'
#
loop_
_entity.id
_entity.type
_entity.pdbx_description
1 polymer ?
#
loop_
_entity_poly.entity_id
_entity_poly.type
_entity_poly.pdbx_seq_one_letter_code
_entity_poly.pdbx_strand_id
1 'polypeptide(L)'
;MCASVITAKPKSASTVQHHGEQDAIIYAVSGRGVLLTSPADENSEPTRHELVPGDFAFVPAWTEHQALNESEGEDMVWVVIRSGPVPVEVSLTSWGGPQIEDRPRGKNV
;
A
#
# COMPACT_ATOMS: atom_id res chain seq x y z
N MET A 1 -14.84 7.56 7.11
CA MET A 1 -13.73 7.83 6.19
C MET A 1 -12.58 8.47 6.93
N CYS A 2 -11.36 8.08 6.59
CA CYS A 2 -10.12 8.66 7.07
C CYS A 2 -9.11 8.73 5.91
N ALA A 3 -8.04 9.50 6.07
CA ALA A 3 -7.00 9.63 5.06
C ALA A 3 -5.61 9.66 5.69
N SER A 4 -4.62 9.20 4.94
CA SER A 4 -3.20 9.29 5.28
C SER A 4 -2.41 9.81 4.08
N VAL A 5 -1.45 10.69 4.34
CA VAL A 5 -0.45 11.08 3.33
C VAL A 5 0.77 10.20 3.55
N ILE A 6 1.22 9.52 2.50
CA ILE A 6 2.37 8.62 2.54
C ILE A 6 3.43 9.17 1.58
N THR A 7 4.67 9.25 2.06
CA THR A 7 5.84 9.57 1.23
C THR A 7 6.73 8.34 1.12
N ALA A 8 6.84 7.78 -0.08
CA ALA A 8 7.75 6.69 -0.39
C ALA A 8 9.06 7.28 -0.96
N LYS A 9 10.18 6.95 -0.32
CA LYS A 9 11.52 7.41 -0.74
C LYS A 9 11.97 6.71 -2.05
N PRO A 10 12.91 7.30 -2.81
CA PRO A 10 13.53 6.61 -3.94
C PRO A 10 13.99 5.21 -3.55
N LYS A 11 13.82 4.25 -4.46
CA LYS A 11 14.19 2.84 -4.26
C LYS A 11 13.59 2.20 -3.01
N SER A 12 12.35 2.54 -2.68
CA SER A 12 11.64 1.93 -1.54
C SER A 12 10.47 1.06 -1.99
N ALA A 13 10.12 0.10 -1.14
CA ALA A 13 8.93 -0.71 -1.27
C ALA A 13 8.31 -0.89 0.12
N SER A 14 6.99 -0.83 0.22
CA SER A 14 6.27 -1.25 1.43
C SER A 14 6.37 -2.76 1.61
N THR A 15 5.93 -3.27 2.77
CA THR A 15 5.54 -4.68 2.86
C THR A 15 4.32 -4.94 1.96
N VAL A 16 4.07 -6.21 1.64
CA VAL A 16 2.74 -6.62 1.16
C VAL A 16 1.75 -6.39 2.30
N GLN A 17 0.59 -5.81 2.01
CA GLN A 17 -0.39 -5.44 3.03
C GLN A 17 -1.81 -5.38 2.49
N HIS A 18 -2.81 -5.33 3.38
CA HIS A 18 -4.19 -5.01 3.05
C HIS A 18 -4.82 -4.05 4.09
N HIS A 19 -5.96 -3.45 3.73
CA HIS A 19 -6.71 -2.54 4.62
C HIS A 19 -7.87 -3.21 5.38
N GLY A 20 -7.88 -4.54 5.42
CA GLY A 20 -8.91 -5.32 6.11
C GLY A 20 -10.27 -5.10 5.44
N GLU A 21 -11.31 -4.85 6.23
CA GLU A 21 -12.68 -4.58 5.74
C GLU A 21 -12.84 -3.22 5.05
N GLN A 22 -11.79 -2.39 4.98
CA GLN A 22 -11.88 -1.05 4.41
C GLN A 22 -11.51 -1.06 2.92
N ASP A 23 -12.45 -0.64 2.08
CA ASP A 23 -12.12 -0.17 0.74
C ASP A 23 -11.24 1.08 0.82
N ALA A 24 -10.35 1.23 -0.15
CA ALA A 24 -9.47 2.38 -0.27
C ALA A 24 -9.46 2.99 -1.67
N ILE A 25 -9.24 4.30 -1.72
CA ILE A 25 -8.86 5.03 -2.92
C ILE A 25 -7.46 5.59 -2.67
N ILE A 26 -6.55 5.31 -3.59
CA ILE A 26 -5.21 5.88 -3.62
C ILE A 26 -5.20 6.97 -4.68
N TYR A 27 -4.77 8.17 -4.30
CA TYR A 27 -4.53 9.28 -5.20
C TYR A 27 -3.03 9.59 -5.26
N ALA A 28 -2.46 9.57 -6.46
CA ALA A 28 -1.06 9.93 -6.69
C ALA A 28 -0.93 11.46 -6.77
N VAL A 29 -0.26 12.06 -5.77
CA VAL A 29 -0.09 13.51 -5.65
C VAL A 29 1.11 14.00 -6.45
N SER A 30 2.26 13.34 -6.28
CA SER A 30 3.52 13.71 -6.94
C SER A 30 4.46 12.51 -7.07
N GLY A 31 5.44 12.60 -7.96
CA GLY A 31 6.34 11.50 -8.30
C GLY A 31 5.66 10.40 -9.12
N ARG A 32 6.42 9.35 -9.42
CA ARG A 32 5.94 8.12 -10.08
C ARG A 32 6.16 6.95 -9.15
N GLY A 33 5.17 6.07 -9.07
CA GLY A 33 5.44 4.75 -8.54
C GLY A 33 4.43 3.72 -8.99
N VAL A 34 4.48 2.60 -8.30
CA VAL A 34 3.88 1.36 -8.75
C VAL A 34 3.07 0.79 -7.60
N LEU A 35 1.81 0.47 -7.89
CA LEU A 35 0.99 -0.34 -7.02
C LEU A 35 0.98 -1.76 -7.59
N LEU A 36 1.54 -2.70 -6.84
CA LEU A 36 1.32 -4.12 -7.10
C LEU A 36 0.06 -4.54 -6.35
N THR A 37 -0.79 -5.35 -6.99
CA THR A 37 -1.98 -5.97 -6.36
C THR A 37 -1.94 -7.48 -6.52
N SER A 38 -2.58 -8.20 -5.61
CA SER A 38 -2.75 -9.65 -5.74
C SER A 38 -3.27 -10.02 -7.14
N PRO A 39 -2.76 -11.09 -7.74
CA PRO A 39 -3.20 -11.55 -9.05
C PRO A 39 -4.67 -11.99 -9.06
N ALA A 40 -5.26 -12.09 -10.24
CA ALA A 40 -6.59 -12.69 -10.41
C ALA A 40 -6.60 -14.23 -10.26
N ASP A 41 -5.42 -14.87 -10.37
CA ASP A 41 -5.20 -16.31 -10.20
C ASP A 41 -4.11 -16.52 -9.14
N GLU A 42 -4.36 -17.39 -8.17
CA GLU A 42 -3.49 -17.66 -7.00
C GLU A 42 -2.06 -18.08 -7.38
N ASN A 43 -1.82 -18.55 -8.60
CA ASN A 43 -0.49 -19.00 -9.06
C ASN A 43 0.19 -18.03 -10.03
N SER A 44 -0.30 -16.80 -10.16
CA SER A 44 0.27 -15.79 -11.07
C SER A 44 1.09 -14.73 -10.33
N GLU A 45 1.93 -14.02 -11.09
CA GLU A 45 2.67 -12.86 -10.57
C GLU A 45 1.73 -11.71 -10.22
N PRO A 46 2.07 -10.85 -9.22
CA PRO A 46 1.27 -9.68 -8.86
C PRO A 46 1.01 -8.77 -10.06
N THR A 47 -0.22 -8.25 -10.15
CA THR A 47 -0.58 -7.31 -11.21
C THR A 47 0.07 -5.96 -10.92
N ARG A 48 0.71 -5.38 -11.94
CA ARG A 48 1.47 -4.14 -11.83
C ARG A 48 0.70 -2.96 -12.41
N HIS A 49 0.52 -1.91 -11.61
CA HIS A 49 -0.13 -0.67 -12.01
C HIS A 49 0.82 0.50 -11.78
N GLU A 50 1.21 1.19 -12.85
CA GLU A 50 1.94 2.46 -12.71
C GLU A 50 0.96 3.59 -12.38
N LEU A 51 1.32 4.41 -11.39
CA LEU A 51 0.55 5.58 -10.98
C LEU A 51 1.45 6.82 -11.09
N VAL A 52 0.95 7.83 -11.81
CA VAL A 52 1.57 9.14 -11.98
C VAL A 52 0.67 10.24 -11.40
N PRO A 53 1.16 11.49 -11.23
CA PRO A 53 0.40 12.54 -10.57
C PRO A 53 -0.94 12.78 -11.27
N GLY A 54 -2.04 12.73 -10.50
CA GLY A 54 -3.41 12.84 -11.03
C GLY A 54 -4.16 11.51 -11.08
N ASP A 55 -3.47 10.38 -11.03
CA ASP A 55 -4.11 9.07 -11.11
C ASP A 55 -4.82 8.66 -9.81
N PHE A 56 -5.84 7.83 -9.97
CA PHE A 56 -6.56 7.18 -8.89
C PHE A 56 -6.52 5.66 -9.06
N ALA A 57 -6.34 4.94 -7.95
CA ALA A 57 -6.54 3.51 -7.88
C ALA A 57 -7.60 3.19 -6.81
N PHE A 58 -8.59 2.37 -7.18
CA PHE A 58 -9.52 1.79 -6.23
C PHE A 58 -8.97 0.43 -5.77
N VAL A 59 -8.86 0.25 -4.46
CA VAL A 59 -8.35 -0.97 -3.82
C VAL A 59 -9.46 -1.52 -2.93
N PRO A 60 -10.18 -2.58 -3.36
CA PRO A 60 -11.24 -3.18 -2.56
C PRO A 60 -10.72 -3.73 -1.22
N ALA A 61 -11.62 -3.85 -0.25
CA ALA A 61 -11.35 -4.54 1.01
C ALA A 61 -10.62 -5.88 0.79
N TRP A 62 -9.69 -6.20 1.69
CA TRP A 62 -8.84 -7.41 1.68
C TRP A 62 -7.90 -7.56 0.48
N THR A 63 -7.89 -6.64 -0.48
CA THR A 63 -6.95 -6.70 -1.60
C THR A 63 -5.53 -6.48 -1.08
N GLU A 64 -4.71 -7.52 -1.18
CA GLU A 64 -3.29 -7.40 -0.91
C GLU A 64 -2.67 -6.48 -1.95
N HIS A 65 -1.82 -5.59 -1.49
CA HIS A 65 -1.12 -4.66 -2.35
C HIS A 65 0.25 -4.28 -1.78
N GLN A 66 1.11 -3.79 -2.64
CA GLN A 66 2.45 -3.29 -2.30
C GLN A 66 2.71 -1.99 -3.05
N ALA A 67 3.18 -0.98 -2.32
CA ALA A 67 3.53 0.32 -2.82
C ALA A 67 5.03 0.40 -3.08
N LEU A 68 5.42 0.68 -4.33
CA LEU A 68 6.82 0.78 -4.74
C LEU A 68 7.12 2.19 -5.27
N ASN A 69 8.29 2.70 -4.92
CA ASN A 69 8.92 3.84 -5.59
C ASN A 69 10.25 3.37 -6.18
N GLU A 70 10.27 3.15 -7.50
CA GLU A 70 11.46 2.72 -8.24
C GLU A 70 12.30 3.87 -8.78
N SER A 71 11.90 5.12 -8.54
CA SER A 71 12.68 6.30 -8.91
C SER A 71 14.06 6.27 -8.26
N GLU A 72 15.06 6.82 -8.97
CA GLU A 72 16.43 6.99 -8.47
C GLU A 72 16.58 8.24 -7.58
N GLY A 73 15.67 9.21 -7.67
CA GLY A 73 15.90 10.52 -7.05
C GLY A 73 14.67 11.32 -6.66
N GLU A 74 13.45 10.87 -6.99
CA GLU A 74 12.22 11.57 -6.63
C GLU A 74 11.42 10.80 -5.57
N ASP A 75 10.99 11.49 -4.52
CA ASP A 75 10.00 10.98 -3.58
C ASP A 75 8.64 10.84 -4.28
N MET A 76 7.90 9.79 -3.96
CA MET A 76 6.51 9.63 -4.39
C MET A 76 5.57 9.96 -3.23
N VAL A 77 4.54 10.77 -3.49
CA VAL A 77 3.54 11.16 -2.50
C VAL A 77 2.16 10.68 -2.91
N TRP A 78 1.49 10.03 -1.97
CA TRP A 78 0.21 9.35 -2.16
C TRP A 78 -0.73 9.82 -1.07
N VAL A 79 -2.01 10.00 -1.40
CA VAL A 79 -3.08 10.07 -0.39
C VAL A 79 -3.86 8.76 -0.44
N VAL A 80 -3.90 8.06 0.69
CA VAL A 80 -4.70 6.84 0.86
C VAL A 80 -5.94 7.19 1.66
N ILE A 81 -7.10 7.11 1.01
CA ILE A 81 -8.41 7.40 1.58
C ILE A 81 -9.10 6.07 1.86
N ARG A 82 -9.62 5.85 3.06
CA ARG A 82 -10.24 4.59 3.46
C ARG A 82 -11.67 4.80 3.92
N SER A 83 -12.54 3.83 3.69
CA SER A 83 -13.98 3.93 4.01
C SER A 83 -14.25 4.08 5.51
N GLY A 84 -13.46 3.42 6.37
CA GLY A 84 -13.60 3.45 7.83
C GLY A 84 -13.14 4.75 8.51
N PRO A 85 -13.46 4.94 9.81
CA PRO A 85 -13.13 6.17 10.54
C PRO A 85 -11.68 6.23 11.04
N VAL A 86 -11.00 5.10 11.16
CA VAL A 86 -9.61 4.97 11.62
C VAL A 86 -8.85 4.07 10.64
N PRO A 87 -7.59 4.38 10.29
CA PRO A 87 -6.79 3.54 9.41
C PRO A 87 -6.67 2.10 9.91
N VAL A 88 -6.90 1.14 9.02
CA VAL A 88 -6.51 -0.26 9.19
C VAL A 88 -5.40 -0.58 8.20
N GLU A 89 -4.29 -1.13 8.69
CA GLU A 89 -3.15 -1.57 7.90
C GLU A 89 -2.66 -2.89 8.48
N VAL A 90 -2.62 -3.91 7.64
CA VAL A 90 -2.21 -5.26 8.02
C VAL A 90 -1.07 -5.67 7.11
N SER A 91 0.14 -5.68 7.66
CA SER A 91 1.34 -6.12 6.94
C SER A 91 1.42 -7.65 6.92
N LEU A 92 1.84 -8.21 5.79
CA LEU A 92 1.96 -9.65 5.56
C LEU A 92 3.41 -10.04 5.29
N THR A 93 3.78 -11.29 5.59
CA THR A 93 5.14 -11.79 5.31
C THR A 93 5.42 -11.93 3.82
N SER A 94 4.40 -12.19 3.01
CA SER A 94 4.41 -12.36 1.56
C SER A 94 2.99 -12.28 1.01
N TRP A 95 2.83 -12.32 -0.31
CA TRP A 95 1.52 -12.53 -0.94
C TRP A 95 0.88 -13.83 -0.42
N GLY A 96 -0.38 -13.76 0.02
CA GLY A 96 -1.10 -14.87 0.67
C GLY A 96 -0.47 -15.35 2.00
N GLY A 97 0.53 -14.63 2.51
CA GLY A 97 1.26 -14.99 3.72
C GLY A 97 0.52 -14.58 4.99
N PRO A 98 0.92 -15.14 6.16
CA PRO A 98 0.36 -14.71 7.44
C PRO A 98 0.63 -13.22 7.71
N GLN A 99 -0.25 -12.63 8.52
CA GLN A 99 -0.01 -11.31 9.11
C GLN A 99 1.28 -11.32 9.92
N ILE A 100 2.07 -10.27 9.75
CA ILE A 100 3.20 -9.98 10.63
C ILE A 100 2.61 -9.53 11.97
N GLU A 101 2.73 -10.38 13.00
CA GLU A 101 2.36 -9.99 14.35
C GLU A 101 3.22 -8.80 14.80
N ASP A 102 2.56 -7.72 15.22
CA ASP A 102 3.24 -6.63 15.92
C ASP A 102 3.92 -7.21 17.16
N ARG A 103 5.25 -7.28 17.17
CA ARG A 103 5.97 -7.31 18.45
C ARG A 103 5.54 -6.05 19.19
N PRO A 104 5.11 -6.14 20.46
CA PRO A 104 4.74 -4.94 21.21
C PRO A 104 5.92 -3.98 21.14
N ARG A 105 5.68 -2.73 20.70
CA ARG A 105 6.67 -1.65 20.80
C ARG A 105 7.13 -1.64 22.25
N GLY A 106 8.35 -2.10 22.49
CA GLY A 106 8.98 -2.04 23.79
C GLY A 106 8.83 -0.60 24.28
N LYS A 107 8.26 -0.45 25.47
CA LYS A 107 8.36 0.81 26.21
C LYS A 107 9.85 1.10 26.33
N ASN A 108 10.33 2.13 25.66
CA ASN A 108 11.67 2.65 25.90
C ASN A 108 11.72 3.13 27.36
N VAL A 109 12.47 2.39 28.18
CA VAL A 109 13.10 2.89 29.41
C VAL A 109 14.32 3.69 29.01
#